data_AF-A0A844MET1-F1
#
_entry.id   AF-A0A844MET1-F1
#
_cell.length_a   1.000
_cell.length_b   1.000
_cell.length_c   1.000
_cell.angle_alpha   90.00
_cell.angle_beta   90.00
_cell.angle_gamma   90.00
#
_symmetry.space_group_name_H-M   'P 1'
#
loop_
_entity.id
_entity.type
_entity.pdbx_description
1 polymer ?
#
loop_
_entity_poly.entity_id
_entity_poly.type
_entity_poly.pdbx_seq_one_letter_code
_entity_poly.pdbx_strand_id
1 'polypeptide(L)' 'MEWQHLKKDELAGKMFDNELELAYTVIDGVQARGERGNYSTQRVKFNSNSFA' A
#
# COMPACT_ATOMS: atom_id res chain seq x y z
N MET A 1 -5.79 4.53 12.48
CA MET A 1 -5.56 3.18 13.04
C MET A 1 -5.04 2.22 11.98
N GLU A 2 -5.70 2.04 10.82
CA GLU A 2 -5.26 1.15 9.72
C GLU A 2 -3.84 1.37 9.18
N TRP A 3 -3.40 2.63 9.09
CA TRP A 3 -2.04 2.98 8.64
C TRP A 3 -0.94 2.58 9.65
N GLN A 4 -1.25 2.61 10.95
CA GLN A 4 -0.30 2.18 11.98
C GLN A 4 -0.11 0.67 11.96
N HIS A 5 -1.19 -0.08 11.72
CA HIS A 5 -1.09 -1.52 11.45
C HIS A 5 -0.25 -1.77 10.20
N LEU A 6 -0.44 -1.00 9.12
CA LEU A 6 0.34 -1.18 7.88
C LEU A 6 1.84 -1.00 8.09
N LYS A 7 2.21 0.02 8.86
CA LYS A 7 3.60 0.28 9.20
C LYS A 7 4.23 -0.81 10.07
N LYS A 8 3.46 -1.37 10.99
CA LYS A 8 3.94 -2.33 11.97
C LYS A 8 3.97 -3.76 11.44
N ASP A 9 2.88 -4.20 10.83
CA ASP A 9 2.64 -5.60 10.55
C ASP A 9 3.11 -5.97 9.13
N GLU A 10 2.98 -5.05 8.16
CA GLU A 10 3.33 -5.29 6.76
C GLU A 10 4.66 -4.65 6.35
N LEU A 11 4.94 -3.41 6.75
CA LEU A 11 6.23 -2.76 6.46
C LEU A 11 7.32 -3.10 7.48
N ALA A 12 6.92 -3.51 8.70
CA ALA A 12 7.80 -3.96 9.79
C ALA A 12 9.00 -3.05 10.10
N GLY A 13 8.88 -1.73 9.86
CA GLY A 13 9.98 -0.79 10.06
C GLY A 13 11.17 -0.97 9.11
N LYS A 14 10.99 -1.63 7.96
CA LYS A 14 12.01 -1.70 6.91
C LYS A 14 12.46 -0.30 6.48
N MET A 15 13.77 -0.15 6.30
CA MET A 15 14.33 0.94 5.51
C MET A 15 14.23 0.58 4.03
N PHE A 16 13.97 1.59 3.20
CA PHE A 16 13.83 1.46 1.75
C PHE A 16 14.91 2.30 1.08
N ASP A 17 15.50 1.77 0.03
CA ASP A 17 16.58 2.42 -0.71
C ASP A 17 16.04 3.60 -1.54
N ASN A 18 14.77 3.55 -1.95
CA ASN A 18 14.12 4.62 -2.71
C ASN A 18 12.58 4.60 -2.56
N GLU A 19 11.96 5.68 -3.05
CA GLU A 19 10.50 5.88 -3.02
C GLU A 19 9.73 4.83 -3.83
N LEU A 20 10.33 4.29 -4.90
CA LEU A 20 9.72 3.28 -5.74
C LEU A 20 9.59 1.95 -4.98
N GLU A 21 10.64 1.53 -4.27
CA GLU A 21 10.65 0.35 -3.42
C GLU A 21 9.63 0.48 -2.27
N LEU A 22 9.58 1.65 -1.63
CA LEU A 22 8.56 1.93 -0.62
C LEU A 22 7.14 1.80 -1.21
N ALA A 23 6.89 2.38 -2.39
CA ALA A 23 5.58 2.34 -3.03
C ALA A 23 5.14 0.91 -3.36
N TYR A 24 6.03 0.09 -3.92
CA TYR A 24 5.73 -1.32 -4.18
C TYR A 24 5.45 -2.10 -2.89
N THR A 25 6.29 -1.93 -1.86
CA THR A 25 6.11 -2.64 -0.59
C THR A 25 4.79 -2.27 0.10
N VAL A 26 4.38 -0.99 0.02
CA VAL A 26 3.07 -0.55 0.53
C VAL A 26 1.93 -1.20 -0.24
N ILE A 27 2.01 -1.26 -1.57
CA ILE A 27 0.98 -1.88 -2.42
C ILE A 27 0.84 -3.37 -2.07
N ASP A 28 1.97 -4.09 -1.97
CA ASP A 28 1.99 -5.52 -1.67
C ASP A 28 1.45 -5.79 -0.26
N GLY A 29 1.81 -4.97 0.72
CA GLY A 29 1.30 -5.07 2.09
C GLY A 29 -0.22 -4.89 2.17
N VAL A 30 -0.77 -3.93 1.43
CA VAL A 30 -2.22 -3.72 1.35
C VAL A 30 -2.91 -4.92 0.69
N GLN A 31 -2.33 -5.47 -0.38
CA GLN A 31 -2.89 -6.64 -1.06
C GLN A 31 -2.88 -7.88 -0.15
N ALA A 32 -1.74 -8.19 0.48
CA ALA A 32 -1.61 -9.33 1.39
C ALA A 32 -2.59 -9.24 2.57
N ARG A 33 -2.83 -8.03 3.09
CA ARG A 33 -3.86 -7.81 4.12
C ARG A 33 -5.26 -8.14 3.61
N GLY A 34 -5.59 -7.73 2.38
CA GLY A 34 -6.87 -8.05 1.75
C GLY A 34 -7.09 -9.55 1.58
N GLU A 35 -6.08 -10.25 1.05
CA GLU A 35 -6.10 -11.71 0.90
C GLU A 35 -6.32 -12.41 2.25
N ARG A 36 -5.61 -11.99 3.30
CA ARG A 36 -5.81 -12.50 4.67
C ARG A 36 -7.21 -12.19 5.22
N GLY A 37 -7.79 -11.06 4.85
CA GLY A 37 -9.11 -10.61 5.28
C GLY A 37 -10.27 -11.12 4.43
N ASN A 38 -10.00 -11.92 3.40
CA ASN A 38 -10.98 -12.40 2.42
C ASN A 38 -11.71 -11.27 1.66
N TYR A 39 -10.99 -10.19 1.34
CA TYR A 39 -11.48 -9.10 0.48
C TYR A 39 -10.45 -8.68 -0.57
N SER A 40 -10.91 -8.30 -1.76
CA SER A 40 -10.05 -7.82 -2.83
C SER A 40 -9.69 -6.35 -2.64
N THR A 41 -8.42 -6.00 -2.89
CA THR A 41 -7.97 -4.61 -2.97
C THR A 41 -7.81 -4.19 -4.43
N GLN A 42 -8.12 -2.93 -4.74
CA GLN A 42 -7.95 -2.37 -6.09
C GLN A 42 -7.05 -1.14 -6.06
N ARG A 43 -6.15 -1.04 -7.05
CA ARG A 43 -5.33 0.15 -7.27
C ARG A 43 -6.10 1.16 -8.10
N VAL A 44 -6.33 2.35 -7.55
CA VAL A 44 -6.95 3.47 -8.26
C VAL A 44 -5.86 4.43 -8.74
N LYS A 45 -5.82 4.70 -10.04
CA LYS A 45 -5.01 5.77 -10.62
C LYS A 45 -5.93 6.95 -10.86
N PHE A 46 -5.66 8.08 -10.20
CA PHE A 46 -6.37 9.32 -10.50
C PHE A 46 -6.05 9.75 -11.93
N ASN A 47 -7.08 10.07 -12.71
CA ASN A 47 -6.87 10.65 -14.02
C ASN A 47 -6.40 12.09 -13.82
N SER A 48 -5.20 12.42 -14.29
CA SER A 48 -4.61 13.75 -14.16
C SER A 48 -5.34 14.83 -14.98
N ASN A 49 -6.33 14.45 -15.79
CA ASN A 49 -7.14 15.36 -16.62
C ASN A 49 -8.44 15.87 -15.95
N SER A 50 -8.66 15.65 -14.65
CA SER A 50 -9.88 16.11 -13.94
C SER A 50 -9.78 17.49 -13.29
N PHE A 51 -8.91 18.36 -13.82
CA PHE A 51 -9.00 19.80 -13.60
C PHE A 51 -9.07 20.47 -14.97
N ALA A 52 -10.28 20.58 -15.51
CA ALA A 52 -10.62 21.41 -16.66
C ALA A 52 -11.60 22.49 -16.19
#